data_AF-A0A7W6GD56-F1
#
_entry.id   AF-A0A7W6GD56-F1
#
_cell.length_a   1.000
_cell.length_b   1.000
_cell.length_c   1.000
_cell.angle_alpha   90.00
_cell.angle_beta   90.00
_cell.angle_gamma   90.00
#
_symmetry.space_group_name_H-M   'P 1'
#
loop_
_entity.id
_entity.type
_entity.pdbx_description
1 polymer ?
#
loop_
_entity_poly.entity_id
_entity_poly.type
_entity_poly.pdbx_seq_one_letter_code
_entity_poly.pdbx_strand_id
1 'polypeptide(L)'
;MTRRLAAILDADVVGFSRLMGHDEAGTFAALKHHNTEIVVPAINRYRGHVVKFVGDGTLAEFSSVIDALRCAMEIQEAILALNREVKPDRRMIWRIGIHVGDVLTEDGDIFGESVNIAARLQALAPAGGICLSQQVRDQIGAALDFEATDFGNRKLKNIEHPVRVWRWFPPGRETDGPDDEGQDQAMPTRPPQRRRPSIAVLPFANMSNIEGQEHFSDGFTDELIATLARCRWLLVAARNSSFSFKGRAVDARRVAENLGVKYVLEGSVRRSDTRIRITAQLLDGNEGTLLWAERYDRMLADIFDLQDEIASEITGTIEPELSVIEFAALRGRSIVDMTAWEIYLKGLWHLYRFTVDDLNTAKHLFEQAISIDPSFAQAQARLAYVHIQLGWYGSLEERSGRICEAIELAERAITLDEKEPAAHLALGRALALDGATQAGIAHLRHAAKLDHSFAQAHFALGQALCYADRPEEGMVEIREAFRLSPRDPHLWTFHSMMAFANYQMDRLDEAADAARASMRSPNVTFWPAMALAAILGRQGKIREARQAIADLYGFRPGMTLEDARREFYFGLKPAMSETFIERFVGDLAKAGLLPE
;
A
#
# COMPACT_ATOMS: atom_id res chain seq x y z
N MET A 1 -23.28 -8.54 22.19
CA MET A 1 -22.43 -9.65 21.71
C MET A 1 -22.67 -10.93 22.50
N THR A 2 -23.01 -12.01 21.82
CA THR A 2 -23.17 -13.36 22.40
C THR A 2 -22.36 -14.37 21.60
N ARG A 3 -21.70 -15.33 22.27
CA ARG A 3 -20.94 -16.40 21.60
C ARG A 3 -21.76 -17.68 21.58
N ARG A 4 -21.84 -18.34 20.43
CA ARG A 4 -22.52 -19.64 20.28
C ARG A 4 -21.91 -20.48 19.17
N LEU A 5 -22.16 -21.78 19.22
CA LEU A 5 -21.82 -22.71 18.14
C LEU A 5 -22.81 -22.55 16.98
N ALA A 6 -22.32 -22.48 15.74
CA ALA A 6 -23.15 -22.47 14.54
C ALA A 6 -22.48 -23.24 13.40
N ALA A 7 -23.31 -23.84 12.54
CA ALA A 7 -22.87 -24.32 11.23
C ALA A 7 -23.00 -23.18 10.23
N ILE A 8 -21.92 -22.91 9.50
CA ILE A 8 -21.78 -21.75 8.61
C ILE A 8 -21.67 -22.28 7.19
N LEU A 9 -22.50 -21.77 6.30
CA LEU A 9 -22.48 -22.03 4.87
C LEU A 9 -22.09 -20.74 4.16
N ASP A 10 -20.99 -20.80 3.40
CA ASP A 10 -20.58 -19.72 2.52
C ASP A 10 -20.63 -20.20 1.07
N ALA A 11 -21.29 -19.45 0.19
CA ALA A 11 -21.53 -19.81 -1.20
C ALA A 11 -21.19 -18.65 -2.13
N ASP A 12 -20.77 -18.93 -3.38
CA ASP A 12 -20.23 -17.93 -4.32
C ASP A 12 -20.31 -18.43 -5.76
N VAL A 13 -20.32 -17.53 -6.75
CA VAL A 13 -20.42 -17.89 -8.17
C VAL A 13 -19.04 -17.92 -8.83
N VAL A 14 -18.71 -19.06 -9.45
CA VAL A 14 -17.45 -19.25 -10.16
C VAL A 14 -17.39 -18.36 -11.39
N GLY A 15 -16.39 -17.47 -11.42
CA GLY A 15 -16.12 -16.61 -12.57
C GLY A 15 -17.19 -15.54 -12.80
N PHE A 16 -17.89 -15.10 -11.75
CA PHE A 16 -18.94 -14.09 -11.84
C PHE A 16 -18.50 -12.81 -12.57
N SER A 17 -17.30 -12.29 -12.30
CA SER A 17 -16.77 -11.11 -12.99
C SER A 17 -16.65 -11.29 -14.51
N ARG A 18 -16.38 -12.52 -14.98
CA ARG A 18 -16.36 -12.84 -16.42
C ARG A 18 -17.77 -12.81 -17.01
N LEU A 19 -18.76 -13.33 -16.28
CA LEU A 19 -20.16 -13.29 -16.71
C LEU A 19 -20.66 -11.84 -16.79
N MET A 20 -20.33 -11.02 -15.78
CA MET A 20 -20.63 -9.58 -15.76
C MET A 20 -20.00 -8.82 -16.92
N GLY A 21 -18.75 -9.11 -17.28
CA GLY A 21 -18.08 -8.50 -18.42
C GLY A 21 -18.67 -8.88 -19.80
N HIS A 22 -19.41 -9.99 -19.88
CA HIS A 22 -20.08 -10.41 -21.11
C HIS A 22 -21.52 -9.91 -21.23
N ASP A 23 -22.28 -9.92 -20.13
CA ASP A 23 -23.69 -9.52 -20.08
C ASP A 23 -24.06 -9.08 -18.66
N GLU A 24 -23.84 -7.81 -18.35
CA GLU A 24 -24.03 -7.25 -17.00
C GLU A 24 -25.49 -7.40 -16.52
N ALA A 25 -26.44 -6.95 -17.33
CA ALA A 25 -27.86 -6.99 -16.98
C ALA A 25 -28.40 -8.42 -16.88
N GLY A 26 -28.02 -9.30 -17.83
CA GLY A 26 -28.42 -10.70 -17.82
C GLY A 26 -27.81 -11.48 -16.66
N THR A 27 -26.55 -11.22 -16.33
CA THR A 27 -25.85 -11.84 -15.20
C THR A 27 -26.45 -11.38 -13.88
N PHE A 28 -26.71 -10.09 -13.69
CA PHE A 28 -27.36 -9.63 -12.46
C PHE A 28 -28.78 -10.21 -12.30
N ALA A 29 -29.56 -10.27 -13.38
CA ALA A 29 -30.89 -10.87 -13.35
C ALA A 29 -30.86 -12.37 -13.00
N ALA A 30 -29.91 -13.10 -13.57
CA ALA A 30 -29.73 -14.52 -13.27
C ALA A 30 -29.28 -14.75 -11.81
N LEU A 31 -28.36 -13.93 -11.27
CA LEU A 31 -27.95 -14.04 -9.86
C LEU A 31 -29.15 -13.79 -8.93
N LYS A 32 -29.93 -12.75 -9.22
CA LYS A 32 -31.15 -12.46 -8.46
C LYS A 32 -32.13 -13.62 -8.51
N HIS A 33 -32.33 -14.23 -9.68
CA HIS A 33 -33.19 -15.39 -9.84
C HIS A 33 -32.70 -16.62 -9.06
N HIS A 34 -31.40 -16.93 -9.14
CA HIS A 34 -30.80 -18.01 -8.34
C HIS A 34 -31.02 -17.77 -6.82
N ASN A 35 -30.82 -16.52 -6.37
CA ASN A 35 -31.01 -16.17 -4.97
C ASN A 35 -32.48 -16.29 -4.53
N THR A 36 -33.43 -15.75 -5.30
CA THR A 36 -34.85 -15.73 -4.92
C THR A 36 -35.54 -17.07 -5.06
N GLU A 37 -35.19 -17.87 -6.08
CA GLU A 37 -35.91 -19.11 -6.38
C GLU A 37 -35.22 -20.38 -5.83
N ILE A 38 -33.91 -20.33 -5.59
CA ILE A 38 -33.14 -21.53 -5.18
C ILE A 38 -32.51 -21.32 -3.80
N VAL A 39 -31.60 -20.35 -3.67
CA VAL A 39 -30.71 -20.25 -2.50
C VAL A 39 -31.49 -19.89 -1.24
N VAL A 40 -32.25 -18.79 -1.24
CA VAL A 40 -33.02 -18.37 -0.06
C VAL A 40 -34.12 -19.38 0.32
N PRO A 41 -34.92 -19.92 -0.62
CA PRO A 41 -35.89 -20.96 -0.29
C PRO A 41 -35.28 -22.24 0.29
N ALA A 42 -34.13 -22.70 -0.23
CA ALA A 42 -33.44 -23.87 0.31
C ALA A 42 -32.95 -23.61 1.74
N ILE A 43 -32.31 -22.46 1.98
CA ILE A 43 -31.82 -22.08 3.33
C ILE A 43 -32.97 -22.06 4.33
N ASN A 44 -34.09 -21.42 3.98
CA ASN A 44 -35.28 -21.38 4.84
C ASN A 44 -35.90 -22.76 5.08
N ARG A 45 -35.96 -23.62 4.05
CA ARG A 45 -36.50 -24.99 4.15
C ARG A 45 -35.71 -25.84 5.15
N TYR A 46 -34.40 -25.69 5.14
CA TYR A 46 -33.50 -26.36 6.09
C TYR A 46 -33.25 -25.52 7.35
N ARG A 47 -34.16 -24.60 7.71
CA ARG A 47 -34.12 -23.85 8.97
C ARG A 47 -32.83 -23.06 9.19
N GLY A 48 -32.16 -22.70 8.10
CA GLY A 48 -31.05 -21.77 8.12
C GLY A 48 -31.54 -20.32 8.09
N HIS A 49 -30.64 -19.41 8.41
CA HIS A 49 -30.86 -17.98 8.31
C HIS A 49 -29.81 -17.39 7.37
N VAL A 50 -30.26 -16.64 6.36
CA VAL A 50 -29.36 -15.84 5.53
C VAL A 50 -28.87 -14.68 6.39
N VAL A 51 -27.58 -14.67 6.68
CA VAL A 51 -26.94 -13.58 7.43
C VAL A 51 -26.81 -12.37 6.53
N LYS A 52 -26.25 -12.56 5.33
CA LYS A 52 -26.09 -11.53 4.31
C LYS A 52 -25.74 -12.10 2.94
N PHE A 53 -25.96 -11.27 1.93
CA PHE A 53 -25.36 -11.44 0.60
C PHE A 53 -24.06 -10.62 0.54
N VAL A 54 -23.01 -11.19 -0.05
CA VAL A 54 -21.69 -10.55 -0.19
C VAL A 54 -21.32 -10.61 -1.67
N GLY A 55 -21.62 -9.55 -2.42
CA GLY A 55 -21.48 -9.55 -3.88
C GLY A 55 -22.33 -10.65 -4.54
N ASP A 56 -21.68 -11.57 -5.25
CA ASP A 56 -22.28 -12.79 -5.80
C ASP A 56 -22.34 -13.97 -4.83
N GLY A 57 -21.88 -13.77 -3.60
CA GLY A 57 -21.88 -14.75 -2.54
C GLY A 57 -23.05 -14.64 -1.56
N THR A 58 -23.29 -15.73 -0.83
CA THR A 58 -24.32 -15.85 0.21
C THR A 58 -23.71 -16.48 1.46
N LEU A 59 -23.83 -15.78 2.59
CA LEU A 59 -23.45 -16.28 3.91
C LEU A 59 -24.71 -16.64 4.69
N ALA A 60 -24.78 -17.88 5.17
CA ALA A 60 -25.89 -18.38 5.95
C ALA A 60 -25.41 -19.16 7.17
N GLU A 61 -26.25 -19.17 8.20
CA GLU A 61 -26.01 -19.93 9.42
C GLU A 61 -27.14 -20.93 9.70
N PHE A 62 -26.76 -22.02 10.35
CA PHE A 62 -27.66 -23.10 10.73
C PHE A 62 -27.34 -23.55 12.15
N SER A 63 -28.37 -23.96 12.89
CA SER A 63 -28.19 -24.64 14.18
C SER A 63 -27.76 -26.10 14.03
N SER A 64 -27.75 -26.64 12.81
CA SER A 64 -27.51 -28.04 12.50
C SER A 64 -26.60 -28.18 11.28
N VAL A 65 -25.52 -28.94 11.44
CA VAL A 65 -24.58 -29.27 10.36
C VAL A 65 -25.25 -30.11 9.27
N ILE A 66 -26.17 -31.00 9.67
CA ILE A 66 -26.94 -31.85 8.74
C ILE A 66 -27.83 -30.99 7.85
N ASP A 67 -28.47 -29.97 8.42
CA ASP A 67 -29.35 -29.08 7.69
C ASP A 67 -28.56 -28.17 6.73
N ALA A 68 -27.42 -27.64 7.19
CA ALA A 68 -26.50 -26.89 6.33
C ALA A 68 -26.02 -27.73 5.12
N LEU A 69 -25.69 -29.00 5.35
CA LEU A 69 -25.23 -29.89 4.29
C LEU A 69 -26.34 -30.23 3.29
N ARG A 70 -27.53 -30.60 3.77
CA ARG A 70 -28.68 -30.90 2.90
C ARG A 70 -29.07 -29.68 2.08
N CYS A 71 -29.05 -28.49 2.68
CA CYS A 71 -29.25 -27.24 1.99
C CYS A 71 -28.23 -27.05 0.85
N ALA A 72 -26.94 -27.24 1.14
CA ALA A 72 -25.89 -27.07 0.13
C ALA A 72 -26.01 -28.08 -1.02
N MET A 73 -26.37 -29.34 -0.73
CA MET A 73 -26.61 -30.36 -1.75
C MET A 73 -27.81 -29.99 -2.63
N GLU A 74 -28.93 -29.60 -2.03
CA GLU A 74 -30.14 -29.19 -2.77
C GLU A 74 -29.85 -27.99 -3.68
N ILE A 75 -29.11 -26.99 -3.18
CA ILE A 75 -28.68 -25.82 -3.97
C ILE A 75 -27.84 -26.27 -5.18
N GLN A 76 -26.84 -27.13 -4.99
CA GLN A 76 -25.98 -27.60 -6.07
C GLN A 76 -26.76 -28.42 -7.12
N GLU A 77 -27.68 -29.28 -6.69
CA GLU A 77 -28.51 -30.09 -7.58
C GLU A 77 -29.50 -29.23 -8.39
N ALA A 78 -30.17 -28.28 -7.73
CA ALA A 78 -31.11 -27.36 -8.39
C ALA A 78 -30.41 -26.47 -9.42
N ILE A 79 -29.24 -25.93 -9.09
CA ILE A 79 -28.43 -25.12 -10.01
C ILE A 79 -27.89 -25.96 -11.16
N LEU A 80 -27.48 -27.20 -10.90
CA LEU A 80 -27.04 -28.10 -11.95
C LEU A 80 -28.18 -28.40 -12.93
N ALA A 81 -29.40 -28.63 -12.43
CA ALA A 81 -30.59 -28.83 -13.25
C ALA A 81 -30.92 -27.60 -14.09
N LEU A 82 -30.95 -26.41 -13.48
CA LEU A 82 -31.20 -25.14 -14.17
C LEU A 82 -30.18 -24.87 -15.29
N ASN A 83 -28.90 -25.13 -15.02
CA ASN A 83 -27.83 -24.91 -15.99
C ASN A 83 -27.87 -25.85 -17.22
N ARG A 84 -28.64 -26.95 -17.19
CA ARG A 84 -28.79 -27.83 -18.38
C ARG A 84 -29.47 -27.11 -19.53
N GLU A 85 -30.37 -26.18 -19.22
CA GLU A 85 -31.15 -25.41 -20.21
C GLU A 85 -30.45 -24.08 -20.60
N VAL A 86 -29.34 -23.74 -19.92
CA VAL A 86 -28.57 -22.51 -20.16
C VAL A 86 -27.32 -22.80 -21.01
N LYS A 87 -27.01 -21.90 -21.94
CA LYS A 87 -25.80 -22.00 -22.79
C LYS A 87 -24.52 -21.99 -21.93
N PRO A 88 -23.48 -22.78 -22.28
CA PRO A 88 -22.30 -22.96 -21.44
C PRO A 88 -21.61 -21.67 -20.98
N ASP A 89 -21.55 -20.66 -21.84
CA ASP A 89 -20.94 -19.35 -21.62
C ASP A 89 -21.68 -18.49 -20.59
N ARG A 90 -22.96 -18.80 -20.32
CA ARG A 90 -23.87 -18.09 -19.41
C ARG A 90 -24.25 -18.89 -18.16
N ARG A 91 -23.73 -20.11 -17.99
CA ARG A 91 -24.04 -20.96 -16.82
C ARG A 91 -23.47 -20.36 -15.55
N MET A 92 -24.31 -20.28 -14.51
CA MET A 92 -23.88 -19.86 -13.17
C MET A 92 -23.57 -21.08 -12.33
N ILE A 93 -22.28 -21.29 -12.08
CA ILE A 93 -21.82 -22.44 -11.32
C ILE A 93 -21.43 -21.96 -9.93
N TRP A 94 -22.06 -22.53 -8.90
CA TRP A 94 -21.82 -22.14 -7.52
C TRP A 94 -20.79 -23.06 -6.85
N ARG A 95 -20.07 -22.55 -5.87
CA ARG A 95 -19.17 -23.33 -5.00
C ARG A 95 -19.50 -23.02 -3.54
N ILE A 96 -19.49 -24.03 -2.68
CA ILE A 96 -19.99 -23.91 -1.30
C ILE A 96 -18.96 -24.45 -0.31
N GLY A 97 -18.78 -23.73 0.80
CA GLY A 97 -17.96 -24.10 1.94
C GLY A 97 -18.80 -24.26 3.19
N ILE A 98 -18.58 -25.32 3.97
CA ILE A 98 -19.29 -25.55 5.23
C ILE A 98 -18.31 -25.79 6.36
N HIS A 99 -18.48 -25.04 7.46
CA HIS A 99 -17.73 -25.22 8.69
C HIS A 99 -18.65 -25.16 9.92
N VAL A 100 -18.23 -25.77 11.03
CA VAL A 100 -18.94 -25.67 12.31
C VAL A 100 -17.96 -25.23 13.38
N GLY A 101 -18.33 -24.19 14.13
CA GLY A 101 -17.48 -23.61 15.16
C GLY A 101 -18.17 -22.47 15.89
N ASP A 102 -17.46 -21.88 16.85
CA ASP A 102 -17.99 -20.74 17.60
C ASP A 102 -18.04 -19.48 16.74
N VAL A 103 -19.13 -18.74 16.88
CA VAL A 103 -19.34 -17.43 16.27
C VAL A 103 -19.75 -16.41 17.33
N LEU A 104 -19.35 -15.17 17.12
CA LEU A 104 -19.86 -14.00 17.83
C LEU A 104 -21.02 -13.42 17.04
N THR A 105 -22.16 -13.23 17.69
CA THR A 105 -23.34 -12.59 17.09
C THR A 105 -23.53 -11.17 17.64
N GLU A 106 -23.72 -10.23 16.73
CA GLU A 106 -24.07 -8.84 16.99
C GLU A 106 -24.95 -8.32 15.84
N ASP A 107 -26.06 -7.66 16.19
CA ASP A 107 -27.00 -7.04 15.23
C ASP A 107 -27.47 -7.94 14.07
N GLY A 108 -27.58 -9.25 14.30
CA GLY A 108 -27.99 -10.23 13.29
C GLY A 108 -26.88 -10.71 12.36
N ASP A 109 -25.64 -10.23 12.53
CA ASP A 109 -24.46 -10.70 11.81
C ASP A 109 -23.63 -11.71 12.64
N ILE A 110 -22.75 -12.46 11.96
CA ILE A 110 -21.84 -13.43 12.59
C ILE A 110 -20.37 -13.09 12.29
N PHE A 111 -19.53 -13.19 13.32
CA PHE A 111 -18.11 -12.90 13.26
C PHE A 111 -17.28 -14.00 13.91
N GLY A 112 -16.03 -14.14 13.49
CA GLY A 112 -15.04 -15.02 14.12
C GLY A 112 -14.25 -15.87 13.14
N GLU A 113 -13.31 -16.63 13.68
CA GLU A 113 -12.45 -17.53 12.91
C GLU A 113 -13.25 -18.56 12.12
N SER A 114 -14.35 -19.07 12.69
CA SER A 114 -15.24 -20.06 12.05
C SER A 114 -15.83 -19.56 10.73
N VAL A 115 -16.20 -18.26 10.65
CA VAL A 115 -16.72 -17.62 9.42
C VAL A 115 -15.63 -17.57 8.35
N ASN A 116 -14.41 -17.21 8.76
CA ASN A 116 -13.26 -17.19 7.87
C ASN A 116 -12.94 -18.60 7.34
N ILE A 117 -13.00 -19.64 8.18
CA ILE A 117 -12.77 -21.01 7.74
C ILE A 117 -13.81 -21.44 6.69
N ALA A 118 -15.10 -21.16 6.91
CA ALA A 118 -16.17 -21.46 5.94
C ALA A 118 -15.90 -20.81 4.57
N ALA A 119 -15.56 -19.52 4.56
CA ALA A 119 -15.25 -18.79 3.33
C ALA A 119 -13.98 -19.31 2.63
N ARG A 120 -12.98 -19.79 3.37
CA ARG A 120 -11.79 -20.42 2.78
C ARG A 120 -12.09 -21.80 2.22
N LEU A 121 -12.98 -22.57 2.83
CA LEU A 121 -13.44 -23.85 2.30
C LEU A 121 -14.23 -23.65 1.01
N GLN A 122 -15.11 -22.64 0.98
CA GLN A 122 -15.84 -22.22 -0.21
C GLN A 122 -14.87 -21.91 -1.36
N ALA A 123 -13.81 -21.16 -1.08
CA ALA A 123 -12.82 -20.83 -2.10
C ALA A 123 -12.05 -22.06 -2.63
N LEU A 124 -11.87 -23.10 -1.81
CA LEU A 124 -11.26 -24.38 -2.18
C LEU A 124 -12.23 -25.35 -2.86
N ALA A 125 -13.53 -25.06 -2.80
CA ALA A 125 -14.55 -25.89 -3.40
C ALA A 125 -14.43 -25.83 -4.93
N PRO A 126 -14.45 -27.00 -5.59
CA PRO A 126 -14.46 -27.07 -7.04
C PRO A 126 -15.76 -26.47 -7.58
N ALA A 127 -15.75 -26.06 -8.85
CA ALA A 127 -16.93 -25.45 -9.46
C ALA A 127 -18.11 -26.43 -9.45
N GLY A 128 -19.23 -26.08 -8.80
CA GLY A 128 -20.39 -26.95 -8.64
C GLY A 128 -20.26 -27.97 -7.50
N GLY A 129 -19.24 -27.83 -6.65
CA GLY A 129 -18.97 -28.74 -5.54
C GLY A 129 -19.08 -28.08 -4.17
N ILE A 130 -18.93 -28.92 -3.14
CA ILE A 130 -18.98 -28.53 -1.73
C ILE A 130 -17.66 -28.95 -1.06
N CYS A 131 -17.06 -28.03 -0.29
CA CYS A 131 -15.96 -28.34 0.62
C CYS A 131 -16.44 -28.22 2.07
N LEU A 132 -15.98 -29.12 2.93
CA LEU A 132 -16.28 -29.10 4.35
C LEU A 132 -15.04 -29.42 5.20
N SER A 133 -15.03 -28.90 6.42
CA SER A 133 -13.97 -29.19 7.38
C SER A 133 -14.14 -30.58 8.02
N GLN A 134 -13.06 -31.10 8.61
CA GLN A 134 -13.11 -32.33 9.41
C GLN A 134 -14.20 -32.30 10.49
N GLN A 135 -14.37 -31.18 11.19
CA GLN A 135 -15.37 -31.05 12.25
C GLN A 135 -16.80 -31.26 11.74
N VAL A 136 -17.09 -30.81 10.53
CA VAL A 136 -18.38 -31.05 9.87
C VAL A 136 -18.52 -32.53 9.53
N ARG A 137 -17.48 -33.14 8.94
CA ARG A 137 -17.46 -34.58 8.63
C ARG A 137 -17.70 -35.45 9.86
N ASP A 138 -17.05 -35.12 10.97
CA ASP A 138 -17.14 -35.86 12.23
C ASP A 138 -18.57 -35.80 12.81
N GLN A 139 -19.26 -34.67 12.67
CA GLN A 139 -20.64 -34.50 13.17
C GLN A 139 -21.71 -35.14 12.28
N ILE A 140 -21.43 -35.35 10.98
CA ILE A 140 -22.35 -36.00 10.05
C ILE A 140 -22.41 -37.52 10.28
N GLY A 141 -21.28 -38.15 10.65
CA GLY A 141 -21.20 -39.59 10.87
C GLY A 141 -21.71 -40.40 9.66
N ALA A 142 -22.58 -41.39 9.89
CA ALA A 142 -23.25 -42.19 8.86
C ALA A 142 -24.67 -41.69 8.51
N ALA A 143 -25.06 -40.49 8.97
CA ALA A 143 -26.45 -40.01 8.91
C ALA A 143 -26.90 -39.52 7.52
N LEU A 144 -26.01 -39.45 6.55
CA LEU A 144 -26.29 -39.07 5.16
C LEU A 144 -25.51 -39.95 4.18
N ASP A 145 -26.14 -40.27 3.04
CA ASP A 145 -25.49 -40.80 1.83
C ASP A 145 -24.63 -39.70 1.18
N PHE A 146 -23.56 -39.33 1.89
CA PHE A 146 -22.66 -38.26 1.51
C PHE A 146 -21.27 -38.84 1.23
N GLU A 147 -21.10 -39.27 -0.03
CA GLU A 147 -19.83 -39.76 -0.56
C GLU A 147 -18.89 -38.57 -0.82
N ALA A 148 -18.07 -38.24 0.17
CA ALA A 148 -17.06 -37.20 0.06
C ALA A 148 -15.64 -37.78 -0.03
N THR A 149 -14.82 -37.16 -0.87
CA THR A 149 -13.41 -37.50 -1.05
C THR A 149 -12.55 -36.67 -0.10
N ASP A 150 -11.56 -37.32 0.52
CA ASP A 150 -10.59 -36.63 1.37
C ASP A 150 -9.65 -35.78 0.51
N PHE A 151 -9.59 -34.48 0.80
CA PHE A 151 -8.73 -33.52 0.11
C PHE A 151 -7.50 -33.11 0.95
N GLY A 152 -7.29 -33.80 2.07
CA GLY A 152 -6.11 -33.69 2.93
C GLY A 152 -6.06 -32.41 3.75
N ASN A 153 -4.94 -32.21 4.45
CA ASN A 153 -4.70 -31.03 5.27
C ASN A 153 -4.34 -29.83 4.40
N ARG A 154 -5.08 -28.73 4.57
CA ARG A 154 -4.83 -27.46 3.87
C ARG A 154 -4.51 -26.35 4.87
N LYS A 155 -3.40 -25.66 4.62
CA LYS A 155 -3.06 -24.44 5.37
C LYS A 155 -3.88 -23.28 4.81
N LEU A 156 -4.85 -22.82 5.59
CA LEU A 156 -5.71 -21.71 5.20
C LEU A 156 -5.05 -20.39 5.61
N LYS A 157 -5.22 -19.34 4.80
CA LYS A 157 -4.66 -18.00 5.08
C LYS A 157 -5.25 -17.47 6.39
N ASN A 158 -4.37 -17.05 7.31
CA ASN A 158 -4.71 -16.53 8.64
C ASN A 158 -5.38 -17.53 9.60
N ILE A 159 -5.21 -18.84 9.38
CA ILE A 159 -5.58 -19.90 10.32
C ILE A 159 -4.30 -20.57 10.80
N GLU A 160 -4.11 -20.65 12.11
CA GLU A 160 -2.86 -21.10 12.73
C GLU A 160 -2.57 -22.59 12.43
N HIS A 161 -3.62 -23.42 12.42
CA HIS A 161 -3.51 -24.86 12.22
C HIS A 161 -4.08 -25.30 10.85
N PRO A 162 -3.45 -26.29 10.19
CA PRO A 162 -4.01 -26.88 8.98
C PRO A 162 -5.40 -27.47 9.23
N VAL A 163 -6.33 -27.21 8.32
CA VAL A 163 -7.68 -27.76 8.34
C VAL A 163 -7.75 -28.91 7.34
N ARG A 164 -8.18 -30.11 7.77
CA ARG A 164 -8.45 -31.22 6.86
C ARG A 164 -9.76 -30.97 6.14
N VAL A 165 -9.74 -31.12 4.81
CA VAL A 165 -10.85 -30.75 3.92
C VAL A 165 -11.40 -31.97 3.24
N TRP A 166 -12.73 -32.04 3.11
CA TRP A 166 -13.45 -33.06 2.36
C TRP A 166 -14.24 -32.42 1.23
N ARG A 167 -14.37 -33.11 0.11
CA ARG A 167 -15.03 -32.62 -1.11
C ARG A 167 -16.20 -33.49 -1.52
N TRP A 168 -17.26 -32.86 -2.00
CA TRP A 168 -18.41 -33.55 -2.58
C TRP A 168 -18.83 -32.91 -3.90
N PHE A 169 -19.42 -33.74 -4.76
CA PHE A 169 -19.98 -33.37 -6.05
C PHE A 169 -21.34 -34.06 -6.28
N PRO A 170 -22.25 -33.42 -7.02
CA PRO A 170 -23.51 -34.04 -7.40
C PRO A 170 -23.29 -35.30 -8.26
N PRO A 171 -24.08 -36.38 -8.08
CA PRO A 171 -23.97 -37.61 -8.85
C PRO A 171 -24.15 -37.37 -10.36
N GLY A 172 -23.31 -38.00 -11.19
CA GLY A 172 -23.38 -37.92 -12.65
C GLY A 172 -22.45 -36.90 -13.32
N ARG A 173 -21.52 -36.28 -12.57
CA ARG A 173 -20.31 -35.68 -13.13
C ARG A 173 -19.16 -36.68 -13.09
N GLU A 174 -18.63 -37.06 -14.25
CA GLU A 174 -17.36 -37.78 -14.31
C GLU A 174 -16.27 -36.96 -13.64
N THR A 175 -15.46 -37.63 -12.83
CA THR A 175 -14.29 -37.06 -12.18
C THR A 175 -13.25 -36.80 -13.26
N ASP A 176 -12.98 -35.54 -13.59
CA ASP A 176 -11.68 -35.21 -14.15
C ASP A 176 -10.66 -35.46 -13.04
N GLY A 177 -10.11 -36.67 -13.08
CA GLY A 177 -9.10 -37.17 -12.17
C GLY A 177 -7.75 -36.45 -12.28
N PRO A 178 -6.78 -36.83 -11.44
CA PRO A 178 -5.48 -36.19 -11.34
C PRO A 178 -4.57 -36.64 -12.49
N ASP A 179 -3.95 -35.68 -13.18
CA ASP A 179 -2.56 -35.74 -13.70
C ASP A 179 -2.34 -34.57 -14.67
N ASP A 180 -1.45 -33.65 -14.29
CA ASP A 180 -0.46 -33.10 -15.23
C ASP A 180 0.80 -32.70 -14.44
N GLU A 181 1.49 -33.72 -13.90
CA GLU A 181 2.92 -33.65 -13.68
C GLU A 181 3.61 -34.04 -14.98
N GLY A 182 4.06 -33.04 -15.76
CA GLY A 182 4.61 -33.31 -17.08
C GLY A 182 5.25 -32.11 -17.78
N GLN A 183 6.16 -31.42 -17.10
CA GLN A 183 7.24 -30.59 -17.67
C GLN A 183 6.91 -29.71 -18.88
N ASP A 184 6.72 -28.41 -18.64
CA ASP A 184 7.38 -27.42 -19.48
C ASP A 184 7.93 -26.28 -18.61
N GLN A 185 9.24 -26.06 -18.73
CA GLN A 185 9.97 -25.04 -18.03
C GLN A 185 9.59 -23.65 -18.57
N ALA A 186 8.58 -23.05 -17.97
CA ALA A 186 8.42 -21.60 -17.94
C ALA A 186 8.48 -21.13 -16.49
N MET A 187 9.31 -20.12 -16.25
CA MET A 187 9.50 -19.42 -14.97
C MET A 187 8.20 -19.27 -14.17
N PRO A 188 8.24 -19.24 -12.81
CA PRO A 188 7.04 -19.15 -12.00
C PRO A 188 6.27 -17.86 -12.32
N THR A 189 5.26 -17.95 -13.19
CA THR A 189 4.25 -16.91 -13.32
C THR A 189 3.39 -17.01 -12.08
N ARG A 190 3.76 -16.16 -11.12
CA ARG A 190 2.96 -15.68 -9.98
C ARG A 190 1.46 -15.79 -10.33
N PRO A 191 0.60 -16.37 -9.46
CA PRO A 191 -0.86 -16.37 -9.69
C PRO A 191 -1.29 -14.93 -9.98
N PRO A 192 -2.27 -14.68 -10.87
CA PRO A 192 -2.65 -13.32 -11.25
C PRO A 192 -3.01 -12.59 -9.96
N GLN A 193 -2.13 -11.68 -9.55
CA GLN A 193 -2.43 -10.80 -8.43
C GLN A 193 -3.68 -10.06 -8.87
N ARG A 194 -4.81 -10.23 -8.17
CA ARG A 194 -5.87 -9.22 -8.20
C ARG A 194 -5.14 -7.90 -7.93
N ARG A 195 -4.95 -7.09 -8.97
CA ARG A 195 -4.27 -5.80 -8.83
C ARG A 195 -5.18 -5.00 -7.92
N ARG A 196 -4.67 -4.63 -6.74
CA ARG A 196 -5.38 -3.71 -5.85
C ARG A 196 -5.84 -2.51 -6.69
N PRO A 197 -7.09 -2.04 -6.53
CA PRO A 197 -7.50 -0.80 -7.19
C PRO A 197 -6.49 0.29 -6.85
N SER A 198 -6.21 1.14 -7.83
CA SER A 198 -5.18 2.17 -7.72
C SER A 198 -5.74 3.53 -8.11
N ILE A 199 -5.41 4.57 -7.33
CA ILE A 199 -5.91 5.92 -7.50
C ILE A 199 -4.74 6.92 -7.50
N ALA A 200 -4.82 7.95 -8.34
CA ALA A 200 -3.99 9.15 -8.17
C ALA A 200 -4.87 10.33 -7.75
N VAL A 201 -4.42 11.09 -6.76
CA VAL A 201 -5.07 12.33 -6.34
C VAL A 201 -4.26 13.50 -6.88
N LEU A 202 -4.82 14.24 -7.83
CA LEU A 202 -4.19 15.40 -8.44
C LEU A 202 -4.27 16.63 -7.53
N PRO A 203 -3.28 17.56 -7.62
CA PRO A 203 -3.32 18.82 -6.89
C PRO A 203 -4.63 19.57 -7.15
N PHE A 204 -5.40 19.82 -6.10
CA PHE A 204 -6.65 20.56 -6.23
C PHE A 204 -6.37 21.99 -6.68
N ALA A 205 -7.11 22.46 -7.68
CA ALA A 205 -6.96 23.83 -8.18
C ALA A 205 -7.42 24.83 -7.11
N ASN A 206 -6.56 25.80 -6.79
CA ASN A 206 -6.95 26.93 -5.94
C ASN A 206 -7.81 27.92 -6.73
N MET A 207 -9.08 28.05 -6.35
CA MET A 207 -10.07 28.95 -6.95
C MET A 207 -10.39 30.14 -6.04
N SER A 208 -9.52 30.41 -5.07
CA SER A 208 -9.61 31.52 -4.12
C SER A 208 -8.91 32.75 -4.71
N ASN A 209 -9.48 33.94 -4.50
CA ASN A 209 -8.88 35.20 -4.95
C ASN A 209 -7.86 35.77 -3.96
N ILE A 210 -7.37 34.95 -3.02
CA ILE A 210 -6.44 35.37 -1.98
C ILE A 210 -5.04 34.91 -2.39
N GLU A 211 -4.18 35.88 -2.66
CA GLU A 211 -2.78 35.65 -3.03
C GLU A 211 -2.03 34.94 -1.90
N GLY A 212 -1.14 34.02 -2.23
CA GLY A 212 -0.32 33.28 -1.25
C GLY A 212 -1.01 32.10 -0.54
N GLN A 213 -2.25 31.73 -0.88
CA GLN A 213 -2.96 30.58 -0.28
C GLN A 213 -2.79 29.23 -1.00
N GLU A 214 -1.85 29.11 -1.93
CA GLU A 214 -1.62 27.87 -2.68
C GLU A 214 -1.20 26.69 -1.78
N HIS A 215 -0.54 26.99 -0.66
CA HIS A 215 -0.18 26.00 0.36
C HIS A 215 -1.41 25.30 0.96
N PHE A 216 -2.57 25.95 0.97
CA PHE A 216 -3.79 25.38 1.53
C PHE A 216 -4.37 24.28 0.63
N SER A 217 -4.51 24.55 -0.68
CA SER A 217 -5.01 23.55 -1.63
C SER A 217 -4.03 22.39 -1.79
N ASP A 218 -2.73 22.68 -1.81
CA ASP A 218 -1.68 21.66 -1.86
C ASP A 218 -1.68 20.81 -0.59
N GLY A 219 -1.77 21.44 0.58
CA GLY A 219 -1.82 20.76 1.87
C GLY A 219 -3.07 19.90 2.02
N PHE A 220 -4.24 20.41 1.62
CA PHE A 220 -5.48 19.63 1.60
C PHE A 220 -5.36 18.39 0.69
N THR A 221 -4.73 18.54 -0.47
CA THR A 221 -4.47 17.41 -1.38
C THR A 221 -3.56 16.37 -0.72
N ASP A 222 -2.48 16.81 -0.05
CA ASP A 222 -1.53 15.92 0.64
C ASP A 222 -2.22 15.14 1.77
N GLU A 223 -3.05 15.80 2.57
CA GLU A 223 -3.83 15.15 3.62
C GLU A 223 -4.82 14.13 3.05
N LEU A 224 -5.51 14.45 1.94
CA LEU A 224 -6.42 13.49 1.31
C LEU A 224 -5.68 12.26 0.74
N ILE A 225 -4.48 12.45 0.20
CA ILE A 225 -3.58 11.34 -0.19
C ILE A 225 -3.24 10.49 1.03
N ALA A 226 -2.84 11.11 2.13
CA ALA A 226 -2.48 10.41 3.36
C ALA A 226 -3.66 9.64 3.95
N THR A 227 -4.86 10.23 3.96
CA THR A 227 -6.10 9.59 4.43
C THR A 227 -6.45 8.38 3.56
N LEU A 228 -6.46 8.52 2.23
CA LEU A 228 -6.75 7.40 1.32
C LEU A 228 -5.68 6.30 1.38
N ALA A 229 -4.43 6.64 1.64
CA ALA A 229 -3.32 5.69 1.71
C ALA A 229 -3.40 4.76 2.95
N ARG A 230 -4.17 5.14 3.97
CA ARG A 230 -4.48 4.27 5.14
C ARG A 230 -5.37 3.08 4.75
N CYS A 231 -6.13 3.17 3.65
CA CYS A 231 -6.96 2.08 3.16
C CYS A 231 -6.08 0.96 2.57
N ARG A 232 -5.98 -0.17 3.28
CA ARG A 232 -4.96 -1.19 2.98
C ARG A 232 -5.18 -1.93 1.65
N TRP A 233 -6.40 -1.88 1.13
CA TRP A 233 -6.79 -2.49 -0.14
C TRP A 233 -6.60 -1.56 -1.34
N LEU A 234 -6.43 -0.26 -1.12
CA LEU A 234 -6.27 0.76 -2.15
C LEU A 234 -4.78 1.10 -2.32
N LEU A 235 -4.33 1.20 -3.57
CA LEU A 235 -3.01 1.75 -3.88
C LEU A 235 -3.16 3.22 -4.27
N VAL A 236 -2.41 4.10 -3.64
CA VAL A 236 -2.45 5.54 -3.92
C VAL A 236 -1.15 5.92 -4.63
N ALA A 237 -1.22 6.62 -5.76
CA ALA A 237 -0.02 7.13 -6.39
C ALA A 237 0.67 8.10 -5.44
N ALA A 238 2.00 7.97 -5.30
CA ALA A 238 2.75 8.79 -4.39
C ALA A 238 2.56 10.29 -4.69
N ARG A 239 2.40 11.09 -3.64
CA ARG A 239 2.20 12.55 -3.71
C ARG A 239 3.12 13.22 -4.73
N ASN A 240 4.41 12.98 -4.65
CA ASN A 240 5.41 13.61 -5.51
C ASN A 240 5.16 13.35 -7.00
N SER A 241 4.67 12.16 -7.36
CA SER A 241 4.35 11.83 -8.74
C SER A 241 3.07 12.51 -9.22
N SER A 242 2.03 12.57 -8.38
CA SER A 242 0.79 13.30 -8.68
C SER A 242 1.03 14.81 -8.83
N PHE A 243 1.86 15.40 -7.96
CA PHE A 243 2.19 16.82 -8.00
C PHE A 243 3.03 17.23 -9.22
N SER A 244 3.63 16.28 -9.95
CA SER A 244 4.32 16.56 -11.22
C SER A 244 3.38 17.09 -12.33
N PHE A 245 2.06 16.93 -12.14
CA PHE A 245 1.01 17.43 -13.03
C PHE A 245 0.46 18.81 -12.64
N LYS A 246 0.92 19.39 -11.53
CA LYS A 246 0.44 20.70 -11.04
C LYS A 246 0.57 21.78 -12.12
N GLY A 247 -0.47 22.60 -12.28
CA GLY A 247 -0.50 23.73 -13.22
C GLY A 247 -0.56 23.33 -14.69
N ARG A 248 -0.86 22.05 -15.00
CA ARG A 248 -1.00 21.54 -16.36
C ARG A 248 -2.42 21.07 -16.60
N ALA A 249 -3.03 21.50 -17.70
CA ALA A 249 -4.26 20.90 -18.19
C ALA A 249 -3.91 19.55 -18.84
N VAL A 250 -4.12 18.45 -18.13
CA VAL A 250 -3.80 17.09 -18.60
C VAL A 250 -5.05 16.22 -18.51
N ASP A 251 -5.32 15.48 -19.57
CA ASP A 251 -6.40 14.50 -19.62
C ASP A 251 -6.18 13.40 -18.55
N ALA A 252 -7.22 13.11 -17.77
CA ALA A 252 -7.19 12.09 -16.72
C ALA A 252 -6.71 10.73 -17.22
N ARG A 253 -7.01 10.36 -18.47
CA ARG A 253 -6.53 9.10 -19.08
C ARG A 253 -5.02 9.05 -19.21
N ARG A 254 -4.43 10.17 -19.62
CA ARG A 254 -2.98 10.30 -19.75
C ARG A 254 -2.30 10.35 -18.38
N VAL A 255 -2.94 10.93 -17.37
CA VAL A 255 -2.47 10.86 -15.99
C VAL A 255 -2.47 9.41 -15.51
N ALA A 256 -3.57 8.69 -15.70
CA ALA A 256 -3.74 7.30 -15.30
C ALA A 256 -2.71 6.38 -15.96
N GLU A 257 -2.49 6.53 -17.27
CA GLU A 257 -1.46 5.80 -18.02
C GLU A 257 -0.05 6.08 -17.47
N ASN A 258 0.31 7.36 -17.30
CA ASN A 258 1.64 7.76 -16.84
C ASN A 258 1.95 7.31 -15.41
N LEU A 259 0.94 7.24 -14.54
CA LEU A 259 1.08 6.83 -13.14
C LEU A 259 0.77 5.35 -12.91
N GLY A 260 0.25 4.64 -13.91
CA GLY A 260 -0.16 3.24 -13.79
C GLY A 260 -1.32 3.03 -12.82
N VAL A 261 -2.24 4.01 -12.73
CA VAL A 261 -3.40 3.95 -11.82
C VAL A 261 -4.70 3.69 -12.58
N LYS A 262 -5.69 3.07 -11.91
CA LYS A 262 -7.02 2.85 -12.49
C LYS A 262 -7.92 4.08 -12.37
N TYR A 263 -7.79 4.84 -11.29
CA TYR A 263 -8.67 5.97 -11.00
C TYR A 263 -7.88 7.27 -10.84
N VAL A 264 -8.50 8.39 -11.17
CA VAL A 264 -7.94 9.73 -10.97
C VAL A 264 -8.96 10.57 -10.22
N LEU A 265 -8.55 11.14 -9.09
CA LEU A 265 -9.30 12.14 -8.35
C LEU A 265 -8.73 13.52 -8.68
N GLU A 266 -9.59 14.42 -9.11
CA GLU A 266 -9.26 15.82 -9.32
C GLU A 266 -10.33 16.74 -8.75
N GLY A 267 -10.01 18.02 -8.61
CA GLY A 267 -10.93 18.94 -7.96
C GLY A 267 -10.41 20.35 -7.81
N SER A 268 -11.18 21.15 -7.09
CA SER A 268 -10.82 22.53 -6.76
C SER A 268 -11.23 22.88 -5.34
N VAL A 269 -10.45 23.77 -4.74
CA VAL A 269 -10.70 24.35 -3.42
C VAL A 269 -10.88 25.85 -3.58
N ARG A 270 -12.00 26.38 -3.06
CA ARG A 270 -12.21 27.81 -2.88
C ARG A 270 -12.42 28.09 -1.41
N ARG A 271 -11.51 28.86 -0.83
CA ARG A 271 -11.56 29.30 0.55
C ARG A 271 -12.02 30.75 0.64
N SER A 272 -12.84 31.03 1.63
CA SER A 272 -13.07 32.38 2.19
C SER A 272 -12.66 32.39 3.66
N ASP A 273 -12.86 33.52 4.36
CA ASP A 273 -12.43 33.67 5.76
C ASP A 273 -13.00 32.59 6.69
N THR A 274 -14.27 32.20 6.47
CA THR A 274 -14.99 31.29 7.38
C THR A 274 -15.57 30.05 6.71
N ARG A 275 -15.56 29.99 5.37
CA ARG A 275 -16.14 28.87 4.61
C ARG A 275 -15.15 28.30 3.61
N ILE A 276 -15.33 27.03 3.33
CA ILE A 276 -14.62 26.32 2.29
C ILE A 276 -15.61 25.67 1.34
N ARG A 277 -15.33 25.81 0.05
CA ARG A 277 -16.02 25.10 -1.01
C ARG A 277 -15.05 24.17 -1.72
N ILE A 278 -15.38 22.89 -1.72
CA ILE A 278 -14.59 21.86 -2.39
C ILE A 278 -15.45 21.26 -3.49
N THR A 279 -14.85 21.06 -4.66
CA THR A 279 -15.44 20.25 -5.73
C THR A 279 -14.46 19.14 -6.01
N ALA A 280 -14.91 17.90 -5.96
CA ALA A 280 -14.09 16.72 -6.15
C ALA A 280 -14.78 15.79 -7.16
N GLN A 281 -13.99 15.18 -8.03
CA GLN A 281 -14.49 14.27 -9.04
C GLN A 281 -13.53 13.10 -9.24
N LEU A 282 -14.10 11.90 -9.29
CA LEU A 282 -13.41 10.63 -9.48
C LEU A 282 -13.69 10.11 -10.89
N LEU A 283 -12.64 9.88 -11.65
CA LEU A 283 -12.71 9.36 -13.02
C LEU A 283 -12.10 7.96 -13.12
N ASP A 284 -12.67 7.11 -13.99
CA ASP A 284 -11.98 5.92 -14.50
C ASP A 284 -10.90 6.36 -15.50
N GLY A 285 -9.66 6.00 -15.21
CA GLY A 285 -8.48 6.38 -15.97
C GLY A 285 -8.31 5.66 -17.31
N ASN A 286 -9.03 4.57 -17.57
CA ASN A 286 -8.98 3.89 -18.87
C ASN A 286 -9.94 4.55 -19.86
N GLU A 287 -11.16 4.83 -19.42
CA GLU A 287 -12.22 5.34 -20.29
C GLU A 287 -12.35 6.86 -20.24
N GLY A 288 -11.85 7.50 -19.17
CA GLY A 288 -12.11 8.91 -18.87
C GLY A 288 -13.53 9.16 -18.35
N THR A 289 -14.24 8.11 -17.96
CA THR A 289 -15.63 8.16 -17.51
C THR A 289 -15.71 8.74 -16.09
N LEU A 290 -16.62 9.68 -15.86
CA LEU A 290 -16.90 10.22 -14.53
C LEU A 290 -17.67 9.20 -13.71
N LEU A 291 -17.10 8.78 -12.57
CA LEU A 291 -17.72 7.79 -11.66
C LEU A 291 -18.48 8.46 -10.51
N TRP A 292 -17.92 9.56 -10.00
CA TRP A 292 -18.49 10.31 -8.88
C TRP A 292 -18.03 11.76 -8.96
N ALA A 293 -18.92 12.69 -8.61
CA ALA A 293 -18.59 14.11 -8.49
C ALA A 293 -19.47 14.72 -7.42
N GLU A 294 -18.85 15.43 -6.49
CA GLU A 294 -19.56 16.10 -5.40
C GLU A 294 -19.05 17.51 -5.15
N ARG A 295 -19.93 18.30 -4.56
CA ARG A 295 -19.64 19.67 -4.17
C ARG A 295 -20.02 19.92 -2.72
N TYR A 296 -19.02 20.28 -1.94
CA TYR A 296 -19.15 20.58 -0.53
C TYR A 296 -19.08 22.08 -0.28
N ASP A 297 -19.92 22.57 0.62
CA ASP A 297 -19.89 23.94 1.11
C ASP A 297 -20.06 23.90 2.63
N ARG A 298 -18.94 24.02 3.35
CA ARG A 298 -18.85 23.80 4.80
C ARG A 298 -18.22 25.00 5.50
N MET A 299 -18.31 25.04 6.83
CA MET A 299 -17.48 25.95 7.60
C MET A 299 -16.04 25.45 7.55
N LEU A 300 -15.09 26.39 7.57
CA LEU A 300 -13.67 26.05 7.54
C LEU A 300 -13.29 25.17 8.75
N ALA A 301 -13.94 25.36 9.90
CA ALA A 301 -13.74 24.54 11.10
C ALA A 301 -14.11 23.05 10.93
N ASP A 302 -14.96 22.71 9.95
CA ASP A 302 -15.42 21.34 9.70
C ASP A 302 -14.52 20.60 8.67
N ILE A 303 -13.33 21.14 8.36
CA ILE A 303 -12.48 20.62 7.28
C ILE A 303 -12.05 19.17 7.49
N PHE A 304 -11.84 18.76 8.74
CA PHE A 304 -11.42 17.40 9.09
C PHE A 304 -12.55 16.40 8.82
N ASP A 305 -13.76 16.71 9.30
CA ASP A 305 -14.95 15.90 9.02
C ASP A 305 -15.19 15.79 7.51
N LEU A 306 -14.95 16.88 6.77
CA LEU A 306 -15.08 16.90 5.32
C LEU A 306 -14.03 16.03 4.60
N GLN A 307 -12.79 15.97 5.09
CA GLN A 307 -11.75 15.10 4.52
C GLN A 307 -12.14 13.62 4.68
N ASP A 308 -12.61 13.25 5.86
CA ASP A 308 -13.06 11.89 6.16
C ASP A 308 -14.32 11.53 5.34
N GLU A 309 -15.26 12.47 5.19
CA GLU A 309 -16.45 12.35 4.34
C GLU A 309 -16.04 12.07 2.88
N ILE A 310 -15.16 12.90 2.30
CA ILE A 310 -14.67 12.73 0.92
C ILE A 310 -13.95 11.40 0.73
N ALA A 311 -13.04 11.03 1.65
CA ALA A 311 -12.32 9.76 1.56
C ALA A 311 -13.27 8.55 1.66
N SER A 312 -14.28 8.62 2.53
CA SER A 312 -15.31 7.60 2.69
C SER A 312 -16.15 7.44 1.41
N GLU A 313 -16.58 8.53 0.80
CA GLU A 313 -17.35 8.49 -0.45
C GLU A 313 -16.54 7.95 -1.64
N ILE A 314 -15.28 8.37 -1.77
CA ILE A 314 -14.37 7.86 -2.81
C ILE A 314 -14.15 6.36 -2.65
N THR A 315 -13.83 5.91 -1.42
CA THR A 315 -13.61 4.49 -1.15
C THR A 315 -14.89 3.67 -1.34
N GLY A 316 -16.05 4.22 -0.94
CA GLY A 316 -17.37 3.64 -1.17
C GLY A 316 -17.77 3.58 -2.65
N THR A 317 -17.26 4.48 -3.49
CA THR A 317 -17.46 4.44 -4.94
C THR A 317 -16.56 3.39 -5.60
N ILE A 318 -15.30 3.26 -5.16
CA ILE A 318 -14.32 2.37 -5.78
C ILE A 318 -14.52 0.89 -5.40
N GLU A 319 -14.70 0.60 -4.11
CA GLU A 319 -15.01 -0.74 -3.59
C GLU A 319 -16.06 -0.60 -2.47
N PRO A 320 -17.36 -0.51 -2.84
CA PRO A 320 -18.46 -0.33 -1.88
C PRO A 320 -18.47 -1.37 -0.75
N GLU A 321 -18.01 -2.59 -1.05
CA GLU A 321 -17.97 -3.73 -0.12
C GLU A 321 -16.87 -3.62 0.95
N LEU A 322 -15.81 -2.81 0.72
CA LEU A 322 -14.66 -2.67 1.62
C LEU A 322 -14.65 -1.36 2.41
N SER A 323 -15.44 -0.36 1.99
CA SER A 323 -15.53 0.96 2.64
C SER A 323 -16.02 0.88 4.10
N VAL A 324 -16.95 -0.02 4.42
CA VAL A 324 -17.54 -0.14 5.77
C VAL A 324 -16.53 -0.65 6.82
N ILE A 325 -15.53 -1.45 6.41
CA ILE A 325 -14.52 -2.04 7.31
C ILE A 325 -13.37 -1.05 7.61
N GLU A 326 -13.04 -0.18 6.66
CA GLU A 326 -11.91 0.76 6.75
C GLU A 326 -12.29 2.12 7.35
N PHE A 327 -13.58 2.46 7.42
CA PHE A 327 -14.04 3.70 8.07
C PHE A 327 -13.60 3.83 9.54
N ALA A 328 -13.44 2.70 10.25
CA ALA A 328 -12.87 2.68 11.60
C ALA A 328 -11.34 2.92 11.63
N ALA A 329 -10.63 2.65 10.54
CA ALA A 329 -9.20 2.92 10.38
C ALA A 329 -8.92 4.37 9.92
N LEU A 330 -9.86 4.99 9.21
CA LEU A 330 -9.83 6.41 8.84
C LEU A 330 -10.05 7.34 10.04
N ARG A 331 -10.84 6.91 11.03
CA ARG A 331 -11.04 7.65 12.30
C ARG A 331 -9.79 7.62 13.19
N GLY A 332 -8.83 8.49 12.89
CA GLY A 332 -7.77 8.90 13.83
C GLY A 332 -8.31 9.90 14.86
N ARG A 333 -7.69 9.97 16.05
CA ARG A 333 -8.02 11.01 17.03
C ARG A 333 -7.76 12.38 16.40
N SER A 334 -8.80 13.20 16.23
CA SER A 334 -8.66 14.60 15.87
C SER A 334 -9.10 15.48 17.04
N ILE A 335 -8.11 15.92 17.81
CA ILE A 335 -8.17 17.25 18.41
C ILE A 335 -6.94 17.94 17.85
N VAL A 336 -7.09 18.57 16.69
CA VAL A 336 -6.06 19.41 16.09
C VAL A 336 -6.57 20.84 16.11
N ASP A 337 -5.80 21.75 16.71
CA ASP A 337 -6.12 23.17 16.62
C ASP A 337 -5.99 23.62 15.16
N MET A 338 -7.03 24.29 14.65
CA MET A 338 -7.07 24.72 13.24
C MET A 338 -5.89 25.61 12.86
N THR A 339 -5.42 26.44 13.79
CA THR A 339 -4.25 27.31 13.59
C THR A 339 -2.98 26.47 13.46
N ALA A 340 -2.82 25.45 14.30
CA ALA A 340 -1.69 24.52 14.21
C ALA A 340 -1.71 23.75 12.88
N TRP A 341 -2.89 23.33 12.42
CA TRP A 341 -3.05 22.64 11.15
C TRP A 341 -2.71 23.52 9.95
N GLU A 342 -3.17 24.76 9.89
CA GLU A 342 -2.81 25.67 8.80
C GLU A 342 -1.31 25.94 8.71
N ILE A 343 -0.66 26.10 9.87
CA ILE A 343 0.81 26.25 9.96
C ILE A 343 1.51 24.97 9.50
N TYR A 344 1.00 23.81 9.91
CA TYR A 344 1.49 22.51 9.46
C TYR A 344 1.45 22.36 7.94
N LEU A 345 0.32 22.72 7.29
CA LEU A 345 0.21 22.68 5.82
C LEU A 345 1.24 23.58 5.13
N LYS A 346 1.48 24.78 5.68
CA LYS A 346 2.56 25.66 5.21
C LYS A 346 3.94 24.99 5.36
N GLY A 347 4.17 24.30 6.47
CA GLY A 347 5.40 23.54 6.70
C GLY A 347 5.61 22.44 5.65
N LEU A 348 4.56 21.67 5.32
CA LEU A 348 4.60 20.66 4.26
C LEU A 348 4.98 21.25 2.90
N TRP A 349 4.41 22.41 2.56
CA TRP A 349 4.71 23.10 1.30
C TRP A 349 6.22 23.37 1.14
N HIS A 350 6.88 23.84 2.19
CA HIS A 350 8.32 24.05 2.20
C HIS A 350 9.12 22.74 2.22
N LEU A 351 8.70 21.75 3.03
CA LEU A 351 9.39 20.47 3.16
C LEU A 351 9.68 19.80 1.81
N TYR A 352 8.70 19.77 0.91
CA TYR A 352 8.82 19.07 -0.38
C TYR A 352 9.63 19.82 -1.45
N ARG A 353 10.21 20.98 -1.14
CA ARG A 353 11.11 21.71 -2.04
C ARG A 353 12.57 21.27 -1.91
N PHE A 354 12.92 20.63 -0.80
CA PHE A 354 14.24 20.03 -0.54
C PHE A 354 15.43 20.99 -0.72
N THR A 355 15.25 22.27 -0.40
CA THR A 355 16.36 23.23 -0.26
C THR A 355 16.66 23.45 1.22
N VAL A 356 17.89 23.82 1.59
CA VAL A 356 18.24 24.06 3.00
C VAL A 356 17.38 25.18 3.60
N ASP A 357 17.14 26.25 2.85
CA ASP A 357 16.32 27.38 3.28
C ASP A 357 14.85 26.99 3.49
N ASP A 358 14.29 26.21 2.56
CA ASP A 358 12.93 25.68 2.69
C ASP A 358 12.84 24.68 3.86
N LEU A 359 13.84 23.81 4.07
CA LEU A 359 13.86 22.88 5.20
C LEU A 359 13.92 23.62 6.55
N ASN A 360 14.72 24.69 6.66
CA ASN A 360 14.74 25.54 7.84
C ASN A 360 13.41 26.27 8.07
N THR A 361 12.76 26.72 7.00
CA THR A 361 11.43 27.33 7.08
C THR A 361 10.39 26.31 7.54
N ALA A 362 10.41 25.10 6.98
CA ALA A 362 9.55 24.00 7.39
C ALA A 362 9.77 23.62 8.86
N LYS A 363 11.03 23.57 9.32
CA LYS A 363 11.39 23.34 10.72
C LYS A 363 10.66 24.30 11.65
N HIS A 364 10.78 25.60 11.40
CA HIS A 364 10.15 26.64 12.22
C HIS A 364 8.62 26.58 12.20
N LEU A 365 8.03 26.26 11.05
CA LEU A 365 6.57 26.10 10.95
C LEU A 365 6.10 24.89 11.76
N PHE A 366 6.77 23.74 11.68
CA PHE A 366 6.39 22.58 12.47
C PHE A 366 6.62 22.80 13.98
N GLU A 367 7.69 23.49 14.38
CA GLU A 367 7.90 23.90 15.78
C GLU A 367 6.75 24.78 16.29
N GLN A 368 6.25 25.72 15.48
CA GLN A 368 5.10 26.56 15.82
C GLN A 368 3.80 25.75 15.89
N ALA A 369 3.57 24.81 14.97
CA ALA A 369 2.39 23.95 15.02
C ALA A 369 2.38 23.09 16.31
N ILE A 370 3.54 22.54 16.70
CA ILE A 370 3.70 21.73 17.91
C ILE A 370 3.57 22.59 19.19
N SER A 371 3.97 23.86 19.16
CA SER A 371 3.83 24.73 20.33
C SER A 371 2.37 25.12 20.60
N ILE A 372 1.55 25.24 19.54
CA ILE A 372 0.11 25.46 19.64
C ILE A 372 -0.59 24.17 20.08
N ASP A 373 -0.25 23.05 19.45
CA ASP A 373 -0.81 21.74 19.78
C ASP A 373 0.29 20.69 19.98
N PRO A 374 0.71 20.47 21.24
CA PRO A 374 1.72 19.47 21.56
C PRO A 374 1.28 18.02 21.26
N SER A 375 -0.01 17.77 21.06
CA SER A 375 -0.55 16.44 20.74
C SER A 375 -0.56 16.11 19.25
N PHE A 376 -0.11 17.04 18.40
CA PHE A 376 -0.12 16.90 16.95
C PHE A 376 1.00 15.96 16.45
N ALA A 377 0.70 14.65 16.44
CA ALA A 377 1.65 13.59 16.08
C ALA A 377 2.29 13.77 14.70
N GLN A 378 1.50 14.15 13.68
CA GLN A 378 1.97 14.34 12.31
C GLN A 378 2.99 15.49 12.23
N ALA A 379 2.78 16.58 12.96
CA ALA A 379 3.72 17.69 13.00
C ALA A 379 5.06 17.26 13.62
N GLN A 380 5.02 16.46 14.70
CA GLN A 380 6.24 15.90 15.31
C GLN A 380 6.98 14.95 14.35
N ALA A 381 6.26 14.08 13.66
CA ALA A 381 6.84 13.17 12.66
C ALA A 381 7.50 13.93 11.48
N ARG A 382 6.85 14.99 10.99
CA ARG A 382 7.41 15.81 9.89
C ARG A 382 8.59 16.65 10.35
N LEU A 383 8.58 17.18 11.57
CA LEU A 383 9.75 17.84 12.15
C LEU A 383 10.93 16.88 12.27
N ALA A 384 10.71 15.66 12.79
CA ALA A 384 11.74 14.61 12.83
C ALA A 384 12.34 14.34 11.44
N TYR A 385 11.49 14.25 10.42
CA TYR A 385 11.92 14.07 9.04
C TYR A 385 12.75 15.26 8.52
N VAL A 386 12.37 16.50 8.86
CA VAL A 386 13.17 17.70 8.53
C VAL A 386 14.57 17.62 9.14
N HIS A 387 14.71 17.23 10.41
CA HIS A 387 16.02 17.06 11.04
C HIS A 387 16.88 16.04 10.29
N ILE A 388 16.30 14.93 9.83
CA ILE A 388 17.01 13.93 9.00
C ILE A 388 17.47 14.56 7.69
N GLN A 389 16.60 15.31 6.99
CA GLN A 389 16.99 15.98 5.74
C GLN A 389 18.09 17.02 5.96
N LEU A 390 17.99 17.83 7.02
CA LEU A 390 19.05 18.78 7.38
C LEU A 390 20.36 18.07 7.76
N GLY A 391 20.30 16.83 8.26
CA GLY A 391 21.49 15.99 8.42
C GLY A 391 22.17 15.66 7.07
N TRP A 392 21.41 15.51 5.98
CA TRP A 392 21.96 15.23 4.65
C TRP A 392 22.43 16.49 3.90
N TYR A 393 21.68 17.59 4.00
CA TYR A 393 21.94 18.82 3.24
C TYR A 393 22.69 19.90 4.02
N GLY A 394 22.70 19.83 5.35
CA GLY A 394 23.35 20.79 6.24
C GLY A 394 24.81 20.46 6.52
N SER A 395 25.35 21.11 7.56
CA SER A 395 26.73 20.94 7.99
C SER A 395 26.98 19.55 8.62
N LEU A 396 28.19 19.03 8.40
CA LEU A 396 28.64 17.75 8.97
C LEU A 396 28.64 17.76 10.50
N GLU A 397 28.99 18.90 11.08
CA GLU A 397 29.15 19.11 12.52
C GLU A 397 27.82 19.00 13.27
N GLU A 398 26.69 19.33 12.63
CA GLU A 398 25.37 19.28 13.25
C GLU A 398 24.69 17.90 13.15
N ARG A 399 25.19 17.01 12.28
CA ARG A 399 24.51 15.74 11.92
C ARG A 399 24.11 14.92 13.13
N SER A 400 25.02 14.71 14.07
CA SER A 400 24.76 13.90 15.27
C SER A 400 23.60 14.46 16.08
N GLY A 401 23.60 15.79 16.32
CA GLY A 401 22.52 16.46 17.04
C GLY A 401 21.19 16.35 16.32
N ARG A 402 21.19 16.54 14.99
CA ARG A 402 19.97 16.40 14.17
C ARG A 402 19.37 15.00 14.24
N ILE A 403 20.20 13.95 14.19
CA ILE A 403 19.70 12.57 14.28
C ILE A 403 19.14 12.27 15.67
N CYS A 404 19.78 12.74 16.75
CA CYS A 404 19.22 12.61 18.10
C CYS A 404 17.86 13.31 18.22
N GLU A 405 17.76 14.58 17.77
CA GLU A 405 16.48 15.32 17.76
C GLU A 405 15.41 14.58 16.95
N ALA A 406 15.77 14.00 15.81
CA ALA A 406 14.85 13.23 14.98
C ALA A 406 14.31 11.97 15.68
N ILE A 407 15.15 11.25 16.43
CA ILE A 407 14.74 10.07 17.19
C ILE A 407 13.71 10.48 18.25
N GLU A 408 14.03 11.47 19.08
CA GLU A 408 13.16 11.91 20.18
C GLU A 408 11.79 12.39 19.66
N LEU A 409 11.78 13.18 18.59
CA LEU A 409 10.55 13.67 17.97
C LEU A 409 9.71 12.53 17.38
N ALA A 410 10.34 11.55 16.73
CA ALA A 410 9.63 10.45 16.12
C ALA A 410 9.07 9.45 17.17
N GLU A 411 9.79 9.22 18.27
CA GLU A 411 9.30 8.42 19.41
C GLU A 411 8.09 9.08 20.09
N ARG A 412 8.14 10.41 20.28
CA ARG A 412 7.00 11.16 20.79
C ARG A 412 5.80 11.10 19.84
N ALA A 413 6.03 11.21 18.53
CA ALA A 413 4.98 11.08 17.53
C ALA A 413 4.30 9.70 17.60
N ILE A 414 5.07 8.61 17.75
CA ILE A 414 4.53 7.24 17.91
C ILE A 414 3.76 7.09 19.24
N THR A 415 4.22 7.77 20.30
CA THR A 415 3.51 7.77 21.59
C THR A 415 2.14 8.45 21.48
N LEU A 416 2.04 9.48 20.64
CA LEU A 416 0.79 10.20 20.38
C LEU A 416 -0.14 9.44 19.41
N ASP A 417 0.42 8.86 18.35
CA ASP A 417 -0.27 8.00 17.39
C ASP A 417 0.63 6.85 16.91
N GLU A 418 0.39 5.66 17.46
CA GLU A 418 1.13 4.43 17.11
C GLU A 418 0.92 4.03 15.63
N LYS A 419 -0.14 4.52 14.98
CA LYS A 419 -0.45 4.17 13.58
C LYS A 419 0.00 5.22 12.58
N GLU A 420 0.75 6.25 13.00
CA GLU A 420 1.22 7.30 12.10
C GLU A 420 2.42 6.81 11.25
N PRO A 421 2.23 6.57 9.93
CA PRO A 421 3.28 5.98 9.09
C PRO A 421 4.53 6.88 8.98
N ALA A 422 4.34 8.21 8.96
CA ALA A 422 5.46 9.15 8.86
C ALA A 422 6.35 9.13 10.10
N ALA A 423 5.80 8.83 11.28
CA ALA A 423 6.55 8.72 12.53
C ALA A 423 7.48 7.49 12.48
N HIS A 424 6.95 6.34 12.06
CA HIS A 424 7.74 5.13 11.85
C HIS A 424 8.78 5.27 10.73
N LEU A 425 8.47 6.00 9.66
CA LEU A 425 9.44 6.35 8.62
C LEU A 425 10.62 7.15 9.23
N ALA A 426 10.31 8.23 9.96
CA ALA A 426 11.33 9.11 10.52
C ALA A 426 12.19 8.37 11.54
N LEU A 427 11.58 7.67 12.50
CA LEU A 427 12.31 6.89 13.51
C LEU A 427 13.19 5.82 12.85
N GLY A 428 12.62 5.10 11.89
CA GLY A 428 13.32 4.04 11.18
C GLY A 428 14.58 4.53 10.44
N ARG A 429 14.48 5.68 9.77
CA ARG A 429 15.63 6.33 9.11
C ARG A 429 16.66 6.85 10.11
N ALA A 430 16.21 7.53 11.17
CA ALA A 430 17.11 8.11 12.15
C ALA A 430 17.91 7.03 12.90
N LEU A 431 17.25 5.94 13.31
CA LEU A 431 17.92 4.78 13.92
C LEU A 431 18.91 4.11 12.97
N ALA A 432 18.58 4.02 11.68
CA ALA A 432 19.51 3.46 10.69
C ALA A 432 20.76 4.34 10.51
N LEU A 433 20.61 5.66 10.60
CA LEU A 433 21.73 6.62 10.55
C LEU A 433 22.55 6.62 11.85
N ASP A 434 21.91 6.42 13.00
CA ASP A 434 22.58 6.27 14.32
C ASP A 434 23.23 4.88 14.52
N GLY A 435 23.20 4.03 13.49
CA GLY A 435 23.78 2.68 13.53
C GLY A 435 22.96 1.63 14.28
N ALA A 436 21.76 1.97 14.76
CA ALA A 436 20.75 1.02 15.24
C ALA A 436 19.94 0.41 14.07
N THR A 437 20.66 -0.02 13.02
CA THR A 437 20.09 -0.34 11.70
C THR A 437 18.99 -1.40 11.72
N GLN A 438 19.12 -2.43 12.55
CA GLN A 438 18.11 -3.49 12.62
C GLN A 438 16.78 -3.01 13.23
N ALA A 439 16.84 -2.14 14.25
CA ALA A 439 15.66 -1.49 14.80
C ALA A 439 15.06 -0.52 13.76
N GLY A 440 15.92 0.21 13.05
CA GLY A 440 15.51 1.08 11.94
C GLY A 440 14.71 0.32 10.86
N ILE A 441 15.24 -0.81 10.38
CA ILE A 441 14.59 -1.68 9.39
C ILE A 441 13.22 -2.17 9.89
N ALA A 442 13.07 -2.49 11.17
CA ALA A 442 11.79 -2.93 11.74
C ALA A 442 10.71 -1.83 11.66
N HIS A 443 11.05 -0.59 12.01
CA HIS A 443 10.14 0.55 11.88
C HIS A 443 9.82 0.88 10.43
N LEU A 444 10.80 0.82 9.52
CA LEU A 444 10.57 1.07 8.09
C LEU A 444 9.64 0.02 7.46
N ARG A 445 9.80 -1.25 7.82
CA ARG A 445 8.85 -2.32 7.45
C ARG A 445 7.47 -2.11 8.04
N HIS A 446 7.38 -1.51 9.23
CA HIS A 446 6.09 -1.18 9.84
C HIS A 446 5.41 -0.02 9.10
N ALA A 447 6.15 1.04 8.78
CA ALA A 447 5.64 2.16 7.97
C ALA A 447 5.06 1.68 6.62
N ALA A 448 5.79 0.82 5.90
CA ALA A 448 5.31 0.22 4.64
C ALA A 448 4.11 -0.74 4.79
N LYS A 449 3.86 -1.26 6.01
CA LYS A 449 2.66 -2.07 6.31
C LYS A 449 1.45 -1.21 6.64
N LEU A 450 1.66 -0.07 7.30
CA LEU A 450 0.63 0.91 7.61
C LEU A 450 0.15 1.61 6.34
N ASP A 451 1.09 2.05 5.49
CA ASP A 451 0.83 2.61 4.17
C ASP A 451 1.65 1.85 3.11
N HIS A 452 0.96 1.03 2.31
CA HIS A 452 1.58 0.22 1.25
C HIS A 452 1.98 1.03 0.02
N SER A 453 1.54 2.29 -0.05
CA SER A 453 1.79 3.22 -1.13
C SER A 453 2.89 4.23 -0.78
N PHE A 454 3.45 4.13 0.43
CA PHE A 454 4.44 5.08 0.92
C PHE A 454 5.81 4.85 0.26
N ALA A 455 6.00 5.43 -0.94
CA ALA A 455 7.22 5.28 -1.72
C ALA A 455 8.48 5.64 -0.92
N GLN A 456 8.43 6.68 -0.08
CA GLN A 456 9.55 7.08 0.77
C GLN A 456 9.90 6.03 1.84
N ALA A 457 8.93 5.25 2.34
CA ALA A 457 9.18 4.15 3.26
C ALA A 457 9.91 2.99 2.58
N HIS A 458 9.51 2.63 1.36
CA HIS A 458 10.22 1.65 0.55
C HIS A 458 11.65 2.10 0.20
N PHE A 459 11.82 3.36 -0.21
CA PHE A 459 13.15 3.92 -0.47
C PHE A 459 14.04 3.89 0.78
N ALA A 460 13.53 4.37 1.91
CA ALA A 460 14.25 4.38 3.18
C ALA A 460 14.58 2.97 3.67
N LEU A 461 13.67 2.01 3.53
CA LEU A 461 13.91 0.60 3.85
C LEU A 461 15.03 0.04 2.98
N GLY A 462 15.01 0.34 1.67
CA GLY A 462 16.07 -0.07 0.76
C GLY A 462 17.43 0.52 1.11
N GLN A 463 17.46 1.79 1.52
CA GLN A 463 18.65 2.47 2.02
C GLN A 463 19.18 1.82 3.31
N ALA A 464 18.31 1.57 4.31
CA ALA A 464 18.70 0.91 5.56
C ALA A 464 19.17 -0.54 5.36
N LEU A 465 18.60 -1.27 4.38
CA LEU A 465 19.09 -2.60 4.01
C LEU A 465 20.48 -2.55 3.39
N CYS A 466 20.78 -1.53 2.58
CA CYS A 466 22.14 -1.29 2.08
C CYS A 466 23.13 -0.98 3.22
N TYR A 467 22.69 -0.26 4.26
CA TYR A 467 23.50 0.03 5.45
C TYR A 467 23.79 -1.23 6.27
N ALA A 468 22.89 -2.21 6.22
CA ALA A 468 23.05 -3.51 6.86
C ALA A 468 23.75 -4.57 5.97
N ASP A 469 24.49 -4.14 4.94
CA ASP A 469 25.17 -5.00 3.95
C ASP A 469 24.23 -6.04 3.29
N ARG A 470 22.96 -5.65 3.04
CA ARG A 470 21.93 -6.46 2.35
C ARG A 470 21.43 -5.77 1.07
N PRO A 471 22.32 -5.49 0.10
CA PRO A 471 21.98 -4.69 -1.07
C PRO A 471 20.98 -5.37 -2.02
N GLU A 472 20.90 -6.70 -2.08
CA GLU A 472 19.92 -7.41 -2.91
C GLU A 472 18.48 -7.16 -2.43
N GLU A 473 18.23 -7.29 -1.13
CA GLU A 473 16.94 -6.97 -0.53
C GLU A 473 16.67 -5.47 -0.65
N GLY A 474 17.69 -4.64 -0.44
CA GLY A 474 17.55 -3.19 -0.58
C GLY A 474 17.14 -2.76 -1.99
N MET A 475 17.68 -3.41 -3.02
CA MET A 475 17.34 -3.16 -4.42
C MET A 475 15.87 -3.51 -4.74
N VAL A 476 15.30 -4.53 -4.10
CA VAL A 476 13.86 -4.86 -4.28
C VAL A 476 13.00 -3.70 -3.80
N GLU A 477 13.30 -3.17 -2.61
CA GLU A 477 12.54 -2.06 -2.00
C GLU A 477 12.73 -0.74 -2.77
N ILE A 478 13.94 -0.43 -3.24
CA ILE A 478 14.18 0.77 -4.06
C ILE A 478 13.40 0.71 -5.38
N ARG A 479 13.32 -0.47 -6.02
CA ARG A 479 12.50 -0.65 -7.24
C ARG A 479 11.01 -0.48 -6.96
N GLU A 480 10.54 -0.92 -5.81
CA GLU A 480 9.16 -0.69 -5.41
C GLU A 480 8.88 0.80 -5.19
N ALA A 481 9.82 1.55 -4.59
CA ALA A 481 9.72 3.00 -4.49
C ALA A 481 9.63 3.68 -5.87
N PHE A 482 10.40 3.23 -6.87
CA PHE A 482 10.26 3.69 -8.26
C PHE A 482 8.89 3.38 -8.85
N ARG A 483 8.36 2.17 -8.59
CA ARG A 483 7.04 1.75 -9.08
C ARG A 483 5.92 2.61 -8.49
N LEU A 484 6.05 3.01 -7.21
CA LEU A 484 5.07 3.81 -6.49
C LEU A 484 5.17 5.31 -6.78
N SER A 485 6.38 5.82 -7.04
CA SER A 485 6.64 7.24 -7.36
C SER A 485 7.48 7.40 -8.63
N PRO A 486 6.97 7.01 -9.82
CA PRO A 486 7.75 7.01 -11.07
C PRO A 486 8.10 8.41 -11.59
N ARG A 487 7.54 9.47 -11.00
CA ARG A 487 7.75 10.88 -11.40
C ARG A 487 8.22 11.74 -10.22
N ASP A 488 8.84 11.13 -9.21
CA ASP A 488 9.33 11.85 -8.03
C ASP A 488 10.32 12.96 -8.42
N PRO A 489 10.17 14.21 -7.94
CA PRO A 489 11.21 15.23 -8.10
C PRO A 489 12.55 14.83 -7.48
N HIS A 490 12.54 13.86 -6.57
CA HIS A 490 13.69 13.33 -5.85
C HIS A 490 14.22 12.00 -6.40
N LEU A 491 13.80 11.57 -7.61
CA LEU A 491 14.23 10.30 -8.23
C LEU A 491 15.76 10.12 -8.31
N TRP A 492 16.53 11.21 -8.31
CA TRP A 492 17.99 11.15 -8.27
C TRP A 492 18.49 10.39 -7.04
N THR A 493 17.85 10.53 -5.87
CA THR A 493 18.24 9.76 -4.67
C THR A 493 18.01 8.27 -4.84
N PHE A 494 16.97 7.87 -5.57
CA PHE A 494 16.66 6.47 -5.81
C PHE A 494 17.72 5.86 -6.74
N HIS A 495 18.05 6.55 -7.84
CA HIS A 495 19.14 6.16 -8.73
C HIS A 495 20.50 6.15 -8.02
N SER A 496 20.78 7.12 -7.15
CA SER A 496 22.00 7.17 -6.34
C SER A 496 22.12 5.95 -5.43
N MET A 497 21.05 5.58 -4.72
CA MET A 497 21.10 4.38 -3.87
C MET A 497 21.19 3.09 -4.67
N MET A 498 20.59 3.01 -5.87
CA MET A 498 20.84 1.87 -6.78
C MET A 498 22.31 1.78 -7.19
N ALA A 499 22.98 2.91 -7.43
CA ALA A 499 24.41 2.94 -7.74
C ALA A 499 25.23 2.37 -6.59
N PHE A 500 24.97 2.81 -5.35
CA PHE A 500 25.64 2.28 -4.16
C PHE A 500 25.36 0.79 -3.94
N ALA A 501 24.12 0.34 -4.11
CA ALA A 501 23.75 -1.06 -3.95
C ALA A 501 24.41 -1.96 -5.02
N ASN A 502 24.41 -1.55 -6.30
CA ASN A 502 25.11 -2.28 -7.36
C ASN A 502 26.63 -2.29 -7.14
N TYR A 503 27.21 -1.18 -6.68
CA TYR A 503 28.62 -1.13 -6.31
C TYR A 503 28.97 -2.07 -5.15
N GLN A 504 28.10 -2.21 -4.14
CA GLN A 504 28.26 -3.22 -3.07
C GLN A 504 28.27 -4.65 -3.61
N MET A 505 27.39 -4.94 -4.56
CA MET A 505 27.26 -6.23 -5.25
C MET A 505 28.32 -6.47 -6.35
N ASP A 506 29.31 -5.57 -6.50
CA ASP A 506 30.34 -5.61 -7.55
C ASP A 506 29.80 -5.60 -8.99
N ARG A 507 28.57 -5.10 -9.18
CA ARG A 507 27.91 -4.90 -10.48
C ARG A 507 28.25 -3.51 -11.03
N LEU A 508 29.51 -3.35 -11.44
CA LEU A 508 30.11 -2.02 -11.65
C LEU A 508 29.52 -1.26 -12.85
N ASP A 509 29.12 -1.95 -13.92
CA ASP A 509 28.52 -1.29 -15.08
C ASP A 509 27.10 -0.78 -14.75
N GLU A 510 26.27 -1.60 -14.10
CA GLU A 510 24.96 -1.19 -13.62
C GLU A 510 25.04 -0.09 -12.55
N ALA A 511 26.09 -0.10 -11.72
CA ALA A 511 26.35 0.97 -10.77
C ALA A 511 26.66 2.29 -11.48
N ALA A 512 27.53 2.26 -12.50
CA ALA A 512 27.88 3.45 -13.27
C ALA A 512 26.68 4.03 -14.01
N ASP A 513 25.84 3.17 -14.61
CA ASP A 513 24.63 3.60 -15.31
C ASP A 513 23.60 4.21 -14.38
N ALA A 514 23.42 3.64 -13.18
CA ALA A 514 22.56 4.23 -12.15
C ALA A 514 23.08 5.59 -11.67
N ALA A 515 24.40 5.74 -11.45
CA ALA A 515 24.99 7.01 -11.05
C ALA A 515 24.81 8.08 -12.13
N ARG A 516 25.03 7.74 -13.42
CA ARG A 516 24.80 8.65 -14.54
C ARG A 516 23.32 9.02 -14.68
N ALA A 517 22.40 8.07 -14.49
CA ALA A 517 20.96 8.35 -14.51
C ALA A 517 20.58 9.36 -13.42
N SER A 518 21.15 9.22 -12.22
CA SER A 518 20.97 10.18 -11.14
C SER A 518 21.43 11.60 -11.51
N MET A 519 22.61 11.72 -12.13
CA MET A 519 23.20 13.02 -12.52
C MET A 519 22.38 13.79 -13.59
N ARG A 520 21.46 13.14 -14.29
CA ARG A 520 20.58 13.82 -15.28
C ARG A 520 19.48 14.65 -14.62
N SER A 521 19.28 14.53 -13.32
CA SER A 521 18.20 15.21 -12.61
C SER A 521 18.59 16.66 -12.26
N PRO A 522 17.67 17.64 -12.39
CA PRO A 522 18.00 19.06 -12.24
C PRO A 522 18.39 19.46 -10.80
N ASN A 523 17.93 18.73 -9.78
CA ASN A 523 18.18 19.03 -8.36
C ASN A 523 19.18 18.04 -7.73
N VAL A 524 20.10 17.49 -8.52
CA VAL A 524 21.08 16.50 -8.06
C VAL A 524 22.18 17.14 -7.21
N THR A 525 22.68 16.40 -6.23
CA THR A 525 23.83 16.82 -5.38
C THR A 525 25.13 16.14 -5.82
N PHE A 526 26.20 16.30 -5.03
CA PHE A 526 27.52 15.74 -5.33
C PHE A 526 27.59 14.19 -5.21
N TRP A 527 26.68 13.56 -4.44
CA TRP A 527 26.72 12.12 -4.12
C TRP A 527 26.85 11.19 -5.33
N PRO A 528 26.02 11.30 -6.39
CA PRO A 528 26.15 10.43 -7.55
C PRO A 528 27.42 10.68 -8.37
N ALA A 529 27.96 11.90 -8.40
CA ALA A 529 29.26 12.17 -9.04
C ALA A 529 30.41 11.50 -8.28
N MET A 530 30.38 11.56 -6.94
CA MET A 530 31.31 10.84 -6.07
C MET A 530 31.22 9.32 -6.25
N ALA A 531 30.00 8.78 -6.31
CA ALA A 531 29.78 7.36 -6.59
C ALA A 531 30.36 6.96 -7.95
N LEU A 532 30.07 7.73 -9.01
CA LEU A 532 30.56 7.47 -10.37
C LEU A 532 32.10 7.48 -10.43
N ALA A 533 32.75 8.45 -9.77
CA ALA A 533 34.20 8.51 -9.69
C ALA A 533 34.80 7.25 -9.04
N ALA A 534 34.26 6.81 -7.90
CA ALA A 534 34.71 5.59 -7.21
C ALA A 534 34.51 4.35 -8.10
N ILE A 535 33.34 4.21 -8.72
CA ILE A 535 33.01 3.08 -9.60
C ILE A 535 33.99 3.01 -10.78
N LEU A 536 34.25 4.13 -11.47
CA LEU A 536 35.17 4.20 -12.61
C LEU A 536 36.63 3.98 -12.21
N GLY A 537 37.03 4.46 -11.02
CA GLY A 537 38.34 4.20 -10.41
C GLY A 537 38.55 2.71 -10.17
N ARG A 538 37.54 2.02 -9.65
CA ARG A 538 37.56 0.56 -9.47
C ARG A 538 37.63 -0.20 -10.80
N GLN A 539 36.92 0.27 -11.83
CA GLN A 539 36.98 -0.29 -13.17
C GLN A 539 38.31 -0.02 -13.90
N GLY A 540 39.17 0.84 -13.37
CA GLY A 540 40.40 1.28 -14.03
C GLY A 540 40.19 2.20 -15.24
N LYS A 541 38.98 2.77 -15.40
CA LYS A 541 38.64 3.70 -16.50
C LYS A 541 39.13 5.12 -16.17
N ILE A 542 40.45 5.29 -16.02
CA ILE A 542 41.08 6.49 -15.44
C ILE A 542 40.68 7.81 -16.13
N ARG A 543 40.53 7.82 -17.46
CA ARG A 543 40.12 9.04 -18.19
C ARG A 543 38.69 9.46 -17.82
N GLU A 544 37.75 8.51 -17.81
CA GLU A 544 36.36 8.78 -17.41
C GLU A 544 36.28 9.12 -15.92
N ALA A 545 37.07 8.44 -15.08
CA ALA A 545 37.13 8.70 -13.65
C ALA A 545 37.56 10.15 -13.35
N ARG A 546 38.57 10.67 -14.06
CA ARG A 546 38.99 12.08 -13.94
C ARG A 546 37.90 13.06 -14.36
N GLN A 547 37.09 12.73 -15.37
CA GLN A 547 35.95 13.56 -15.73
C GLN A 547 34.89 13.55 -14.62
N ALA A 548 34.59 12.39 -14.04
CA ALA A 548 33.66 12.30 -12.91
C ALA A 548 34.17 13.06 -11.66
N ILE A 549 35.48 13.12 -11.43
CA ILE A 549 36.10 13.96 -10.40
C ILE A 549 35.94 15.46 -10.74
N ALA A 550 36.11 15.87 -11.99
CA ALA A 550 35.86 17.25 -12.41
C ALA A 550 34.39 17.64 -12.20
N ASP A 551 33.46 16.74 -12.51
CA ASP A 551 32.02 16.94 -12.26
C ASP A 551 31.74 17.04 -10.75
N LEU A 552 32.36 16.18 -9.93
CA LEU A 552 32.29 16.25 -8.46
C LEU A 552 32.77 17.61 -7.93
N TYR A 553 33.90 18.12 -8.43
CA TYR A 553 34.38 19.45 -8.06
C TYR A 553 33.46 20.59 -8.53
N GLY A 554 32.70 20.39 -9.60
CA GLY A 554 31.64 21.30 -10.00
C GLY A 554 30.53 21.43 -8.95
N PHE A 555 30.19 20.33 -8.25
CA PHE A 555 29.21 20.35 -7.16
C PHE A 555 29.81 20.77 -5.82
N ARG A 556 31.02 20.28 -5.50
CA ARG A 556 31.69 20.50 -4.23
C ARG A 556 33.17 20.79 -4.45
N PRO A 557 33.52 22.06 -4.68
CA PRO A 557 34.91 22.47 -4.87
C PRO A 557 35.77 22.06 -3.68
N GLY A 558 36.97 21.52 -3.95
CA GLY A 558 37.93 21.16 -2.91
C GLY A 558 37.63 19.89 -2.13
N MET A 559 36.68 19.06 -2.57
CA MET A 559 36.44 17.73 -1.96
C MET A 559 37.73 16.90 -1.87
N THR A 560 38.04 16.40 -0.68
CA THR A 560 39.17 15.49 -0.41
C THR A 560 38.71 14.06 -0.14
N LEU A 561 39.66 13.10 -0.06
CA LEU A 561 39.36 11.74 0.41
C LEU A 561 38.88 11.72 1.87
N GLU A 562 39.41 12.61 2.72
CA GLU A 562 38.95 12.74 4.11
C GLU A 562 37.51 13.25 4.18
N ASP A 563 37.17 14.27 3.40
CA ASP A 563 35.80 14.78 3.30
C ASP A 563 34.85 13.69 2.81
N ALA A 564 35.21 12.99 1.73
CA ALA A 564 34.42 11.89 1.19
C ALA A 564 34.19 10.76 2.21
N ARG A 565 35.17 10.49 3.07
CA ARG A 565 35.01 9.54 4.18
C ARG A 565 34.02 10.08 5.22
N ARG A 566 34.19 11.33 5.67
CA ARG A 566 33.33 11.97 6.69
C ARG A 566 31.86 12.01 6.27
N GLU A 567 31.57 12.08 4.98
CA GLU A 567 30.21 12.06 4.44
C GLU A 567 29.39 10.82 4.83
N PHE A 568 30.02 9.69 5.14
CA PHE A 568 29.33 8.47 5.57
C PHE A 568 28.99 8.44 7.07
N TYR A 569 29.40 9.44 7.85
CA TYR A 569 29.22 9.47 9.30
C TYR A 569 28.08 10.39 9.72
N PHE A 570 27.24 9.90 10.62
CA PHE A 570 26.11 10.62 11.22
C PHE A 570 26.29 10.63 12.76
N GLY A 571 27.40 11.21 13.20
CA GLY A 571 27.90 11.11 14.57
C GLY A 571 29.15 10.23 14.62
N LEU A 572 29.33 9.47 15.70
CA LEU A 572 30.49 8.59 15.88
C LEU A 572 30.39 7.27 15.11
N LYS A 573 29.23 6.97 14.54
CA LYS A 573 28.96 5.72 13.83
C LYS A 573 28.77 6.01 12.33
N PRO A 574 29.34 5.18 11.46
CA PRO A 574 29.09 5.28 10.02
C PRO A 574 27.73 4.67 9.67
N ALA A 575 27.09 5.22 8.64
CA ALA A 575 25.88 4.66 8.05
C ALA A 575 26.18 3.39 7.21
N MET A 576 27.39 3.29 6.64
CA MET A 576 27.86 2.12 5.89
C MET A 576 28.91 1.35 6.70
N SER A 577 29.14 0.08 6.40
CA SER A 577 30.22 -0.69 7.05
C SER A 577 31.59 -0.05 6.81
N GLU A 578 32.49 -0.11 7.80
CA GLU A 578 33.86 0.44 7.66
C GLU A 578 34.60 -0.17 6.46
N THR A 579 34.41 -1.48 6.22
CA THR A 579 34.95 -2.18 5.05
C THR A 579 34.42 -1.60 3.73
N PHE A 580 33.15 -1.22 3.67
CA PHE A 580 32.61 -0.53 2.51
C PHE A 580 33.29 0.82 2.29
N ILE A 581 33.41 1.63 3.35
CA ILE A 581 33.95 2.99 3.30
C ILE A 581 35.42 2.95 2.86
N GLU A 582 36.24 2.11 3.48
CA GLU A 582 37.66 1.94 3.13
C GLU A 582 37.83 1.57 1.64
N ARG A 583 37.02 0.62 1.15
CA ARG A 583 37.04 0.22 -0.25
C ARG A 583 36.63 1.37 -1.17
N PHE A 584 35.54 2.06 -0.85
CA PHE A 584 35.02 3.18 -1.63
C PHE A 584 36.02 4.34 -1.71
N VAL A 585 36.63 4.73 -0.59
CA VAL A 585 37.67 5.77 -0.54
C VAL A 585 38.93 5.33 -1.29
N GLY A 586 39.33 4.05 -1.17
CA GLY A 586 40.44 3.50 -1.94
C GLY A 586 40.21 3.56 -3.46
N ASP A 587 38.97 3.31 -3.90
CA ASP A 587 38.60 3.40 -5.32
C ASP A 587 38.48 4.87 -5.80
N LEU A 588 38.10 5.81 -4.94
CA LEU A 588 38.23 7.26 -5.21
C LEU A 588 39.70 7.69 -5.36
N ALA A 589 40.61 7.15 -4.56
CA ALA A 589 42.03 7.43 -4.70
C ALA A 589 42.57 6.94 -6.06
N LYS A 590 42.12 5.76 -6.53
CA LYS A 590 42.43 5.26 -7.89
C LYS A 590 41.86 6.15 -8.99
N ALA A 591 40.70 6.78 -8.75
CA ALA A 591 40.12 7.78 -9.66
C ALA A 591 40.92 9.08 -9.73
N GLY A 592 41.78 9.33 -8.74
CA GLY A 592 42.65 10.51 -8.66
C GLY A 592 42.13 11.61 -7.73
N LEU A 593 41.21 11.31 -6.81
CA LEU A 593 40.83 12.25 -5.75
C LEU A 593 42.00 12.43 -4.77
N LEU A 594 42.27 13.67 -4.37
CA LEU A 594 43.40 14.03 -3.53
C LEU A 594 43.12 13.75 -2.04
N PRO A 595 44.16 13.38 -1.24
CA PRO A 595 44.01 13.09 0.18
C PRO A 595 43.74 14.33 1.05
N GLU A 596 44.36 15.47 0.75
CA GLU A 596 44.22 16.78 1.41
C GLU A 596 44.26 17.91 0.37
#